data_AF-A0A1Q4A3M4-F1
#
_entry.id   AF-A0A1Q4A3M4-F1
#
_cell.length_a   1.000
_cell.length_b   1.000
_cell.length_c   1.000
_cell.angle_alpha   90.00
_cell.angle_beta   90.00
_cell.angle_gamma   90.00
#
_symmetry.space_group_name_H-M   'P 1'
#
loop_
_entity.id
_entity.type
_entity.pdbx_description
1 polymer ?
#
loop_
_entity_poly.entity_id
_entity_poly.type
_entity_poly.pdbx_seq_one_letter_code
_entity_poly.pdbx_strand_id
1 'polypeptide(L)'
;MRELQREIIDALGVVSQIEPAGEIERRRDFLVDYLRATGARGLVLGISGGQDSSLAGRIAQLAVERIREEGGEARFIAVRLPYRVQADEADAQLALGFIAPDESIVFDIADGVDGIDGEYEREAGHPLADYHKGNVKARVRMVAQYAIAGERGALVVGTDHAAEAVTGFFTKYGDGGADVLPLSGLTKRQGRALLVQLGAPERLYEKAPTADLLDGRPGQTDEAELGIRYAQIDDYLEGLDVDDAVAEALEARYLATRHKRTVPVGPDDRWWRAS
;
A
#
# COMPACT_ATOMS: atom_id res chain seq x y z
N MET A 1 14.82 -4.84 -23.83
CA MET A 1 13.47 -4.58 -23.30
C MET A 1 12.40 -5.25 -24.15
N ARG A 2 11.57 -6.10 -23.52
CA ARG A 2 10.46 -6.82 -24.15
C ARG A 2 9.30 -5.84 -24.46
N GLU A 3 8.43 -6.17 -25.41
CA GLU A 3 7.30 -5.29 -25.77
C GLU A 3 6.34 -5.11 -24.58
N LEU A 4 5.93 -6.22 -23.96
CA LEU A 4 5.05 -6.19 -22.79
C LEU A 4 5.71 -5.53 -21.56
N GLN A 5 7.03 -5.62 -21.42
CA GLN A 5 7.76 -4.87 -20.39
C GLN A 5 7.58 -3.37 -20.57
N ARG A 6 7.78 -2.84 -21.77
CA ARG A 6 7.55 -1.41 -22.06
C ARG A 6 6.11 -1.00 -21.77
N GLU A 7 5.14 -1.81 -22.20
CA GLU A 7 3.71 -1.53 -21.94
C GLU A 7 3.39 -1.50 -20.44
N ILE A 8 3.97 -2.40 -19.65
CA ILE A 8 3.79 -2.43 -18.19
C ILE A 8 4.42 -1.20 -17.53
N ILE A 9 5.63 -0.82 -17.94
CA ILE A 9 6.33 0.37 -17.42
C ILE A 9 5.48 1.62 -17.68
N ASP A 10 5.01 1.79 -18.92
CA ASP A 10 4.17 2.91 -19.32
C ASP A 10 2.83 2.92 -18.57
N ALA A 11 2.17 1.76 -18.46
CA ALA A 11 0.89 1.62 -17.76
C ALA A 11 0.97 1.89 -16.25
N LEU A 12 2.09 1.54 -15.63
CA LEU A 12 2.34 1.78 -14.19
C LEU A 12 3.01 3.14 -13.92
N GLY A 13 3.35 3.90 -14.96
CA GLY A 13 3.95 5.23 -14.84
C GLY A 13 5.33 5.22 -14.20
N VAL A 14 6.10 4.15 -14.37
CA VAL A 14 7.44 4.02 -13.79
C VAL A 14 8.43 4.81 -14.63
N VAL A 15 9.28 5.59 -13.95
CA VAL A 15 10.44 6.25 -14.56
C VAL A 15 11.71 5.53 -14.12
N SER A 16 12.67 5.38 -15.02
CA SER A 16 13.90 4.58 -14.76
C SER A 16 14.81 5.20 -13.72
N GLN A 17 14.84 6.53 -13.63
CA GLN A 17 15.62 7.28 -12.64
C GLN A 17 14.78 8.42 -12.09
N ILE A 18 14.95 8.67 -10.79
CA ILE A 18 14.27 9.74 -10.07
C ILE A 18 15.28 10.63 -9.36
N GLU A 19 14.88 11.87 -9.13
CA GLU A 19 15.51 12.76 -8.15
C GLU A 19 14.63 12.73 -6.88
N PRO A 20 15.10 12.14 -5.77
CA PRO A 20 14.25 11.90 -4.60
C PRO A 20 13.57 13.16 -4.03
N ALA A 21 14.24 14.31 -4.00
CA ALA A 21 13.65 15.54 -3.46
C ALA A 21 12.47 16.01 -4.33
N GLY A 22 12.64 16.04 -5.64
CA GLY A 22 11.60 16.40 -6.60
C GLY A 22 10.41 15.44 -6.57
N GLU A 23 10.64 14.13 -6.39
CA GLU A 23 9.54 13.16 -6.22
C GLU A 23 8.76 13.38 -4.92
N ILE A 24 9.44 13.72 -3.81
CA ILE A 24 8.78 14.07 -2.54
C ILE A 24 7.89 15.29 -2.73
N GLU A 25 8.40 16.35 -3.35
CA GLU A 25 7.64 17.57 -3.61
C GLU A 25 6.43 17.30 -4.49
N ARG A 26 6.63 16.60 -5.62
CA ARG A 26 5.55 16.22 -6.54
C ARG A 26 4.43 15.45 -5.85
N ARG A 27 4.78 14.49 -4.98
CA ARG A 27 3.81 13.61 -4.30
C ARG A 27 3.09 14.32 -3.16
N ARG A 28 3.80 15.17 -2.41
CA ARG A 28 3.20 16.07 -1.42
C ARG A 28 2.21 17.02 -2.10
N ASP A 29 2.62 17.67 -3.18
CA ASP A 29 1.82 18.68 -3.87
C ASP A 29 0.58 18.04 -4.53
N PHE A 30 0.70 16.82 -5.05
CA PHE A 30 -0.44 16.03 -5.48
C PHE A 30 -1.50 15.85 -4.37
N LEU A 31 -1.09 15.49 -3.14
CA LEU A 31 -2.03 15.36 -2.02
C LEU A 31 -2.64 16.70 -1.61
N VAL A 32 -1.84 17.78 -1.60
CA VAL A 32 -2.31 19.14 -1.32
C VAL A 32 -3.39 19.55 -2.31
N ASP A 33 -3.15 19.37 -3.60
CA ASP A 33 -4.07 19.74 -4.67
C ASP A 33 -5.35 18.92 -4.61
N TYR A 34 -5.25 17.62 -4.32
CA TYR A 34 -6.43 16.76 -4.21
C TYR A 34 -7.28 17.06 -2.97
N LEU A 35 -6.66 17.36 -1.82
CA LEU A 35 -7.37 17.83 -0.63
C LEU A 35 -8.14 19.12 -0.91
N ARG A 36 -7.52 20.07 -1.63
CA ARG A 36 -8.18 21.32 -2.05
C ARG A 36 -9.35 21.09 -2.99
N ALA A 37 -9.16 20.23 -4.00
CA ALA A 37 -10.19 19.95 -4.99
C ALA A 37 -11.42 19.28 -4.38
N THR A 38 -11.22 18.41 -3.38
CA THR A 38 -12.32 17.68 -2.71
C THR A 38 -12.93 18.43 -1.53
N GLY A 39 -12.19 19.37 -0.93
CA GLY A 39 -12.58 20.02 0.33
C GLY A 39 -12.53 19.10 1.55
N ALA A 40 -11.87 17.94 1.44
CA ALA A 40 -11.68 17.04 2.57
C ALA A 40 -10.82 17.70 3.65
N ARG A 41 -11.11 17.37 4.91
CA ARG A 41 -10.49 17.98 6.10
C ARG A 41 -9.19 17.31 6.53
N GLY A 42 -8.75 16.29 5.81
CA GLY A 42 -7.57 15.53 6.22
C GLY A 42 -7.37 14.22 5.49
N LEU A 43 -6.40 13.47 5.99
CA LEU A 43 -5.96 12.18 5.47
C LEU A 43 -5.94 11.15 6.61
N VAL A 44 -6.26 9.89 6.29
CA VAL A 44 -6.19 8.75 7.20
C VAL A 44 -5.32 7.67 6.56
N LEU A 45 -4.41 7.06 7.33
CA LEU A 45 -3.60 5.95 6.86
C LEU A 45 -3.27 4.96 7.98
N GLY A 46 -3.39 3.67 7.66
CA GLY A 46 -2.87 2.57 8.47
C GLY A 46 -1.34 2.53 8.50
N ILE A 47 -0.73 2.60 9.69
CA ILE A 47 0.74 2.53 9.86
C ILE A 47 1.12 1.14 10.37
N SER A 48 1.77 0.35 9.51
CA SER A 48 2.22 -1.00 9.83
C SER A 48 3.61 -1.05 10.43
N GLY A 49 4.44 -0.02 10.24
CA GLY A 49 5.87 -0.06 10.54
C GLY A 49 6.74 -0.56 9.37
N GLY A 50 6.13 -0.88 8.23
CA GLY A 50 6.82 -1.17 6.98
C GLY A 50 7.23 0.07 6.20
N GLN A 51 8.02 -0.15 5.14
CA GLN A 51 8.55 0.90 4.26
C GLN A 51 7.43 1.80 3.70
N ASP A 52 6.39 1.20 3.13
CA ASP A 52 5.45 1.92 2.27
C ASP A 52 4.50 2.80 3.08
N SER A 53 3.95 2.27 4.17
CA SER A 53 3.13 3.07 5.10
C SER A 53 3.94 4.17 5.79
N SER A 54 5.24 3.95 6.06
CA SER A 54 6.12 4.97 6.62
C SER A 54 6.34 6.13 5.64
N LEU A 55 6.58 5.81 4.36
CA LEU A 55 6.78 6.82 3.32
C LEU A 55 5.49 7.58 3.04
N ALA A 56 4.39 6.87 2.78
CA ALA A 56 3.09 7.48 2.51
C ALA A 56 2.61 8.34 3.69
N GLY A 57 2.80 7.86 4.92
CA GLY A 57 2.45 8.59 6.14
C GLY A 57 3.25 9.88 6.28
N ARG A 58 4.56 9.85 6.02
CA ARG A 58 5.39 11.07 6.07
C ARG A 58 4.99 12.08 4.99
N ILE A 59 4.74 11.62 3.75
CA ILE A 59 4.27 12.49 2.67
C ILE A 59 2.89 13.09 3.01
N ALA A 60 1.98 12.29 3.58
CA ALA A 60 0.66 12.77 4.02
C ALA A 60 0.77 13.84 5.12
N GLN A 61 1.63 13.64 6.12
CA GLN A 61 1.89 14.63 7.16
C GLN A 61 2.45 15.94 6.57
N LEU A 62 3.45 15.85 5.68
CA LEU A 62 4.01 17.02 5.00
C LEU A 62 2.96 17.79 4.17
N ALA A 63 2.01 17.07 3.55
CA ALA A 63 0.95 17.69 2.76
C ALA A 63 -0.03 18.49 3.64
N VAL A 64 -0.46 17.94 4.78
CA VAL A 64 -1.36 18.66 5.69
C VAL A 64 -0.66 19.81 6.41
N GLU A 65 0.63 19.67 6.74
CA GLU A 65 1.47 20.76 7.25
C GLU A 65 1.53 21.92 6.26
N ARG A 66 1.77 21.61 4.97
CA ARG A 66 1.81 22.61 3.90
C ARG A 66 0.49 23.38 3.77
N ILE A 67 -0.65 22.69 3.85
CA ILE A 67 -1.96 23.34 3.83
C ILE A 67 -2.11 24.33 5.00
N ARG A 68 -1.67 23.93 6.21
CA ARG A 68 -1.74 24.79 7.40
C ARG A 68 -0.80 25.99 7.34
N GLU A 69 0.41 25.82 6.81
CA GLU A 69 1.35 26.91 6.57
C GLU A 69 0.76 27.98 5.62
N GLU A 70 -0.09 27.57 4.69
CA GLU A 70 -0.78 28.44 3.74
C GLU A 70 -2.12 28.98 4.27
N GLY A 71 -2.44 28.74 5.55
CA GLY A 71 -3.62 29.26 6.23
C GLY A 71 -4.90 28.42 6.07
N GLY A 72 -4.78 27.21 5.51
CA GLY A 72 -5.87 26.23 5.47
C GLY A 72 -5.95 25.36 6.72
N GLU A 73 -6.94 24.47 6.75
CA GLU A 73 -7.15 23.50 7.84
C GLU A 73 -7.16 22.09 7.27
N ALA A 74 -6.15 21.28 7.62
CA ALA A 74 -6.09 19.86 7.30
C ALA A 74 -5.33 19.12 8.40
N ARG A 75 -5.67 17.86 8.65
CA ARG A 75 -4.98 16.99 9.60
C ARG A 75 -4.69 15.61 9.04
N PHE A 76 -3.59 15.01 9.48
CA PHE A 76 -3.27 13.62 9.17
C PHE A 76 -3.45 12.74 10.42
N ILE A 77 -4.18 11.65 10.23
CA ILE A 77 -4.51 10.68 11.27
C ILE A 77 -3.81 9.37 10.92
N ALA A 78 -2.78 9.04 11.70
CA ALA A 78 -2.14 7.74 11.65
C ALA A 78 -2.94 6.74 12.49
N VAL A 79 -3.19 5.56 11.93
CA VAL A 79 -3.97 4.52 12.62
C VAL A 79 -3.14 3.25 12.70
N ARG A 80 -2.89 2.74 13.91
CA ARG A 80 -2.38 1.38 14.10
C ARG A 80 -3.53 0.40 14.06
N LEU A 81 -3.38 -0.68 13.29
CA LEU A 81 -4.43 -1.64 12.99
C LEU A 81 -4.02 -3.09 13.35
N PRO A 82 -3.66 -3.35 14.62
CA PRO A 82 -3.21 -4.66 15.06
C PRO A 82 -4.37 -5.67 14.98
N TYR A 83 -4.05 -6.94 14.77
CA TYR A 83 -4.95 -8.05 15.09
C TYR A 83 -4.49 -8.62 16.43
N ARG A 84 -5.15 -8.25 17.52
CA ARG A 84 -4.72 -8.52 18.90
C ARG A 84 -3.36 -7.86 19.20
N VAL A 85 -2.30 -8.65 19.28
CA VAL A 85 -0.94 -8.18 19.58
C VAL A 85 -0.14 -8.16 18.29
N GLN A 86 0.36 -6.98 17.92
CA GLN A 86 1.23 -6.81 16.76
C GLN A 86 2.67 -7.20 17.14
N ALA A 87 3.26 -8.16 16.42
CA ALA A 87 4.61 -8.66 16.70
C ALA A 87 5.69 -7.59 16.45
N ASP A 88 5.45 -6.68 15.51
CA ASP A 88 6.36 -5.60 15.11
C ASP A 88 5.92 -4.21 15.61
N GLU A 89 5.24 -4.16 16.75
CA GLU A 89 4.82 -2.92 17.42
C GLU A 89 5.96 -1.90 17.53
N ALA A 90 7.19 -2.34 17.80
CA ALA A 90 8.35 -1.46 17.89
C ALA A 90 8.67 -0.74 16.57
N ASP A 91 8.44 -1.39 15.43
CA ASP A 91 8.64 -0.78 14.11
C ASP A 91 7.51 0.20 13.80
N ALA A 92 6.27 -0.14 14.16
CA ALA A 92 5.13 0.78 14.05
C ALA A 92 5.34 2.05 14.88
N GLN A 93 5.86 1.92 16.12
CA GLN A 93 6.20 3.07 16.97
C GLN A 93 7.37 3.88 16.38
N LEU A 94 8.39 3.23 15.82
CA LEU A 94 9.49 3.91 15.14
C LEU A 94 8.99 4.72 13.94
N ALA A 95 8.09 4.13 13.14
CA ALA A 95 7.46 4.80 12.01
C ALA A 95 6.64 6.01 12.48
N LEU A 96 5.82 5.88 13.52
CA LEU A 96 5.07 7.01 14.09
C LEU A 96 5.98 8.13 14.57
N GLY A 97 7.11 7.80 15.20
CA GLY A 97 8.11 8.79 15.62
C GLY A 97 8.75 9.54 14.46
N PHE A 98 9.02 8.86 13.35
CA PHE A 98 9.53 9.47 12.12
C PHE A 98 8.47 10.32 11.39
N ILE A 99 7.25 9.79 11.27
CA ILE A 99 6.14 10.45 10.59
C ILE A 99 5.74 11.73 11.32
N ALA A 100 5.67 11.67 12.66
CA ALA A 100 5.14 12.72 13.54
C ALA A 100 3.72 13.18 13.14
N PRO A 101 2.72 12.27 13.15
CA PRO A 101 1.36 12.58 12.70
C PRO A 101 0.64 13.54 13.67
N ASP A 102 -0.34 14.30 13.16
CA ASP A 102 -1.15 15.18 14.00
C ASP A 102 -2.00 14.42 15.04
N GLU A 103 -2.47 13.22 14.68
CA GLU A 103 -3.21 12.31 15.56
C GLU A 103 -2.74 10.87 15.33
N SER A 104 -2.66 10.08 16.41
CA SER A 104 -2.37 8.65 16.36
C SER A 104 -3.43 7.86 17.12
N ILE A 105 -4.12 6.95 16.43
CA ILE A 105 -5.18 6.11 16.97
C ILE A 105 -4.77 4.64 16.89
N VAL A 106 -5.29 3.81 17.79
CA VAL A 106 -5.19 2.35 17.69
C VAL A 106 -6.58 1.78 17.53
N PHE A 107 -6.77 0.95 16.50
CA PHE A 107 -8.00 0.21 16.26
C PHE A 107 -7.64 -1.27 16.11
N ASP A 108 -7.90 -2.06 17.14
CA ASP A 108 -7.71 -3.51 17.08
C ASP A 108 -8.81 -4.14 16.20
N ILE A 109 -8.39 -4.84 15.15
CA ILE A 109 -9.33 -5.46 14.20
C ILE A 109 -9.82 -6.85 14.64
N ALA A 110 -9.35 -7.36 15.79
CA ALA A 110 -9.63 -8.73 16.25
C ALA A 110 -11.13 -9.06 16.28
N ASP A 111 -11.93 -8.23 16.94
CA ASP A 111 -13.37 -8.49 17.09
C ASP A 111 -14.10 -8.50 15.74
N GLY A 112 -13.71 -7.61 14.82
CA GLY A 112 -14.29 -7.56 13.47
C GLY A 112 -13.91 -8.79 12.63
N VAL A 113 -12.67 -9.25 12.73
CA VAL A 113 -12.17 -10.42 12.00
C VAL A 113 -12.75 -11.71 12.57
N ASP A 114 -12.68 -11.88 13.89
CA ASP A 114 -13.14 -13.10 14.58
C ASP A 114 -14.66 -13.23 14.54
N GLY A 115 -15.40 -12.10 14.51
CA GLY A 115 -16.84 -12.11 14.27
C GLY A 115 -17.21 -12.67 12.89
N ILE A 116 -16.49 -12.28 11.83
CA ILE A 116 -16.71 -12.79 10.47
C ILE A 116 -16.33 -14.27 10.37
N ASP A 117 -15.18 -14.66 10.92
CA ASP A 117 -14.71 -16.05 10.93
C ASP A 117 -15.69 -16.97 11.68
N GLY A 118 -16.17 -16.52 12.85
CA GLY A 118 -17.12 -17.29 13.66
C GLY A 118 -18.52 -17.40 13.06
N GLU A 119 -19.00 -16.38 12.33
CA GLU A 119 -20.25 -16.49 11.56
C GLU A 119 -20.08 -17.46 10.37
N TYR A 120 -18.96 -17.36 9.64
CA TYR A 120 -18.66 -18.28 8.55
C TYR A 120 -18.59 -19.73 9.04
N GLU A 121 -17.92 -20.00 10.17
CA GLU A 121 -17.82 -21.34 10.74
C GLU A 121 -19.19 -21.93 11.10
N ARG A 122 -20.10 -21.11 11.66
CA ARG A 122 -21.46 -21.56 11.98
C ARG A 122 -22.25 -21.98 10.74
N GLU A 123 -22.15 -21.21 9.66
CA GLU A 123 -22.95 -21.44 8.44
C GLU A 123 -22.31 -22.47 7.50
N ALA A 124 -20.98 -22.49 7.39
CA ALA A 124 -20.24 -23.40 6.50
C ALA A 124 -19.83 -24.72 7.17
N GLY A 125 -19.87 -24.80 8.51
CA GLY A 125 -19.48 -25.98 9.29
C GLY A 125 -17.96 -26.17 9.43
N HIS A 126 -17.15 -25.19 9.01
CA HIS A 126 -15.70 -25.17 9.19
C HIS A 126 -15.16 -23.73 9.20
N PRO A 127 -14.04 -23.44 9.88
CA PRO A 127 -13.47 -22.09 9.91
C PRO A 127 -12.90 -21.68 8.54
N LEU A 128 -12.59 -20.39 8.40
CA LEU A 128 -11.85 -19.90 7.24
C LEU A 128 -10.46 -20.52 7.19
N ALA A 129 -9.99 -20.86 5.98
CA ALA A 129 -8.59 -21.16 5.78
C ALA A 129 -7.73 -19.92 6.08
N ASP A 130 -6.53 -20.13 6.63
CA ASP A 130 -5.63 -19.05 7.11
C ASP A 130 -5.41 -17.94 6.07
N TYR A 131 -5.17 -18.30 4.81
CA TYR A 131 -5.04 -17.34 3.70
C TYR A 131 -6.31 -16.48 3.51
N HIS A 132 -7.50 -17.08 3.62
CA HIS A 132 -8.76 -16.35 3.50
C HIS A 132 -9.03 -15.46 4.72
N LYS A 133 -8.69 -15.93 5.93
CA LYS A 133 -8.73 -15.11 7.15
C LYS A 133 -7.77 -13.92 7.07
N GLY A 134 -6.58 -14.11 6.51
CA GLY A 134 -5.64 -13.03 6.20
C GLY A 134 -6.25 -11.94 5.28
N ASN A 135 -6.97 -12.34 4.24
CA ASN A 135 -7.71 -11.41 3.39
C ASN A 135 -8.85 -10.70 4.15
N VAL A 136 -9.53 -11.37 5.09
CA VAL A 136 -10.53 -10.72 5.97
C VAL A 136 -9.86 -9.66 6.84
N LYS A 137 -8.70 -9.93 7.44
CA LYS A 137 -7.92 -8.93 8.19
C LYS A 137 -7.67 -7.68 7.35
N ALA A 138 -7.13 -7.82 6.14
CA ALA A 138 -6.88 -6.69 5.25
C ALA A 138 -8.15 -5.88 4.93
N ARG A 139 -9.30 -6.54 4.73
CA ARG A 139 -10.58 -5.85 4.48
C ARG A 139 -11.15 -5.16 5.73
N VAL A 140 -11.01 -5.75 6.91
CA VAL A 140 -11.43 -5.10 8.16
C VAL A 140 -10.56 -3.87 8.44
N ARG A 141 -9.25 -3.90 8.12
CA ARG A 141 -8.38 -2.70 8.15
C ARG A 141 -8.86 -1.59 7.23
N MET A 142 -9.31 -1.94 6.03
CA MET A 142 -9.93 -0.98 5.10
C MET A 142 -11.20 -0.37 5.71
N VAL A 143 -12.11 -1.19 6.24
CA VAL A 143 -13.35 -0.72 6.87
C VAL A 143 -13.06 0.22 8.04
N ALA A 144 -12.10 -0.12 8.90
CA ALA A 144 -11.70 0.73 10.02
C ALA A 144 -11.20 2.11 9.57
N GLN A 145 -10.34 2.15 8.54
CA GLN A 145 -9.84 3.41 7.99
C GLN A 145 -10.96 4.26 7.38
N TYR A 146 -11.86 3.65 6.60
CA TYR A 146 -13.01 4.36 6.02
C TYR A 146 -14.01 4.83 7.07
N ALA A 147 -14.20 4.08 8.17
CA ALA A 147 -15.04 4.53 9.29
C ALA A 147 -14.45 5.79 9.95
N ILE A 148 -13.15 5.80 10.22
CA ILE A 148 -12.44 6.98 10.76
C ILE A 148 -12.51 8.14 9.77
N ALA A 149 -12.23 7.88 8.50
CA ALA A 149 -12.24 8.89 7.44
C ALA A 149 -13.63 9.53 7.28
N GLY A 150 -14.70 8.74 7.28
CA GLY A 150 -16.08 9.21 7.20
C GLY A 150 -16.46 10.15 8.34
N GLU A 151 -16.16 9.77 9.58
CA GLU A 151 -16.42 10.61 10.77
C GLU A 151 -15.59 11.89 10.79
N ARG A 152 -14.34 11.82 10.31
CA ARG A 152 -13.41 12.94 10.29
C ARG A 152 -13.58 13.83 9.06
N GLY A 153 -14.30 13.38 8.03
CA GLY A 153 -14.39 14.04 6.72
C GLY A 153 -13.03 14.07 6.02
N ALA A 154 -12.28 12.97 6.11
CA ALA A 154 -10.94 12.79 5.56
C ALA A 154 -10.96 11.78 4.39
N LEU A 155 -9.84 11.67 3.68
CA LEU A 155 -9.62 10.68 2.62
C LEU A 155 -8.70 9.56 3.12
N VAL A 156 -8.94 8.34 2.66
CA VAL A 156 -8.08 7.18 2.94
C VAL A 156 -6.91 7.16 1.96
N VAL A 157 -5.68 7.22 2.49
CA VAL A 157 -4.46 7.08 1.71
C VAL A 157 -4.16 5.59 1.51
N GLY A 158 -3.81 5.18 0.30
CA GLY A 158 -3.30 3.85 0.00
C GLY A 158 -1.80 3.86 -0.26
N THR A 159 -1.16 2.71 -0.06
CA THR A 159 0.30 2.54 -0.18
C THR A 159 0.73 1.83 -1.45
N ASP A 160 -0.20 1.46 -2.34
CA ASP A 160 0.11 0.78 -3.59
C ASP A 160 1.13 1.58 -4.42
N HIS A 161 2.13 0.86 -4.89
CA HIS A 161 3.23 1.36 -5.71
C HIS A 161 3.54 0.34 -6.82
N ALA A 162 4.38 0.70 -7.79
CA ALA A 162 4.50 -0.07 -9.04
C ALA A 162 4.92 -1.54 -8.83
N ALA A 163 5.81 -1.80 -7.87
CA ALA A 163 6.26 -3.17 -7.54
C ALA A 163 5.16 -4.06 -6.91
N GLU A 164 4.19 -3.50 -6.18
CA GLU A 164 2.99 -4.22 -5.72
C GLU A 164 1.96 -4.33 -6.85
N ALA A 165 1.77 -3.25 -7.61
CA ALA A 165 0.82 -3.20 -8.72
C ALA A 165 1.15 -4.23 -9.81
N VAL A 166 2.43 -4.42 -10.17
CA VAL A 166 2.83 -5.36 -11.24
C VAL A 166 2.56 -6.81 -10.86
N THR A 167 2.73 -7.14 -9.59
CA THR A 167 2.49 -8.48 -9.05
C THR A 167 1.04 -8.68 -8.61
N GLY A 168 0.27 -7.59 -8.45
CA GLY A 168 -1.05 -7.59 -7.84
C GLY A 168 -1.02 -8.04 -6.37
N PHE A 169 0.08 -7.75 -5.67
CA PHE A 169 0.34 -8.22 -4.31
C PHE A 169 -0.30 -7.31 -3.25
N PHE A 170 -1.62 -7.24 -3.33
CA PHE A 170 -2.49 -6.55 -2.37
C PHE A 170 -3.84 -7.25 -2.29
N THR A 171 -4.56 -7.09 -1.18
CA THR A 171 -5.92 -7.62 -1.07
C THR A 171 -6.90 -6.73 -1.82
N LYS A 172 -7.63 -7.30 -2.79
CA LYS A 172 -8.69 -6.56 -3.50
C LYS A 172 -9.76 -6.10 -2.51
N TYR A 173 -10.00 -4.78 -2.48
CA TYR A 173 -10.87 -4.10 -1.52
C TYR A 173 -10.46 -4.28 -0.05
N GLY A 174 -9.19 -4.63 0.19
CA GLY A 174 -8.52 -4.50 1.48
C GLY A 174 -7.62 -3.27 1.45
N ASP A 175 -6.33 -3.47 1.60
CA ASP A 175 -5.29 -2.46 1.39
C ASP A 175 -5.32 -1.82 -0.01
N GLY A 176 -5.80 -2.54 -1.04
CA GLY A 176 -6.05 -1.95 -2.36
C GLY A 176 -7.31 -1.07 -2.46
N GLY A 177 -8.09 -0.93 -1.38
CA GLY A 177 -9.23 0.00 -1.32
C GLY A 177 -8.83 1.29 -0.63
N ALA A 178 -8.59 2.34 -1.40
CA ALA A 178 -8.21 3.66 -0.92
C ALA A 178 -8.72 4.76 -1.87
N ASP A 179 -8.67 6.02 -1.42
CA ASP A 179 -9.12 7.17 -2.20
C ASP A 179 -8.00 7.80 -3.03
N VAL A 180 -6.76 7.78 -2.52
CA VAL A 180 -5.58 8.40 -3.15
C VAL A 180 -4.31 7.56 -2.96
N LEU A 181 -3.44 7.54 -3.98
CA LEU A 181 -2.22 6.71 -4.02
C LEU A 181 -0.96 7.57 -4.26
N PRO A 182 -0.38 8.21 -3.22
CA PRO A 182 0.79 9.06 -3.37
C PRO A 182 2.06 8.29 -3.78
N LEU A 183 2.09 6.95 -3.69
CA LEU A 183 3.26 6.12 -4.01
C LEU A 183 3.20 5.48 -5.41
N SER A 184 2.11 5.68 -6.15
CA SER A 184 1.96 5.13 -7.49
C SER A 184 3.14 5.52 -8.40
N GLY A 185 3.60 4.57 -9.22
CA GLY A 185 4.76 4.71 -10.11
C GLY A 185 6.14 4.46 -9.48
N LEU A 186 6.26 4.34 -8.15
CA LEU A 186 7.56 4.02 -7.52
C LEU A 186 7.87 2.52 -7.56
N THR A 187 9.11 2.18 -7.89
CA THR A 187 9.69 0.87 -7.57
C THR A 187 10.02 0.76 -6.07
N LYS A 188 10.33 -0.44 -5.56
CA LYS A 188 10.59 -0.63 -4.14
C LYS A 188 11.86 0.12 -3.71
N ARG A 189 12.93 0.06 -4.50
CA ARG A 189 14.17 0.82 -4.26
C ARG A 189 13.99 2.33 -4.39
N GLN A 190 13.11 2.80 -5.27
CA GLN A 190 12.80 4.22 -5.39
C GLN A 190 12.07 4.73 -4.14
N GLY A 191 11.11 3.96 -3.62
CA GLY A 191 10.48 4.25 -2.32
C GLY A 191 11.51 4.32 -1.17
N ARG A 192 12.47 3.39 -1.14
CA ARG A 192 13.60 3.44 -0.20
C ARG A 192 14.44 4.71 -0.37
N ALA A 193 14.75 5.12 -1.58
CA ALA A 193 15.53 6.34 -1.84
C ALA A 193 14.84 7.61 -1.30
N LEU A 194 13.51 7.69 -1.40
CA LEU A 194 12.74 8.79 -0.80
C LEU A 194 12.79 8.76 0.72
N LEU A 195 12.70 7.59 1.37
CA LEU A 195 12.83 7.48 2.83
C LEU A 195 14.22 7.92 3.30
N VAL A 196 15.28 7.54 2.58
CA VAL A 196 16.66 8.00 2.85
C VAL A 196 16.71 9.53 2.76
N GLN A 197 16.15 10.11 1.70
CA GLN A 197 16.13 11.57 1.51
C GLN A 197 15.35 12.30 2.61
N LEU A 198 14.28 11.69 3.13
CA LEU A 198 13.49 12.23 4.24
C LEU A 198 14.14 12.04 5.62
N GLY A 199 15.29 11.36 5.71
CA GLY A 199 15.97 11.09 6.97
C GLY A 199 15.31 10.01 7.82
N ALA A 200 14.62 9.05 7.19
CA ALA A 200 14.02 7.93 7.90
C ALA A 200 15.10 7.03 8.55
N PRO A 201 14.82 6.44 9.73
CA PRO A 201 15.67 5.40 10.30
C PRO A 201 15.84 4.20 9.35
N GLU A 202 17.08 3.71 9.18
CA GLU A 202 17.41 2.56 8.31
C GLU A 202 16.51 1.35 8.52
N ARG A 203 16.17 1.07 9.79
CA ARG A 203 15.29 -0.02 10.18
C ARG A 203 13.92 -0.02 9.48
N LEU A 204 13.41 1.13 9.04
CA LEU A 204 12.10 1.22 8.34
C LEU A 204 12.17 0.78 6.88
N TYR A 205 13.33 0.88 6.22
CA TYR A 205 13.49 0.59 4.79
C TYR A 205 14.46 -0.55 4.46
N GLU A 206 15.17 -1.09 5.45
CA GLU A 206 16.01 -2.28 5.28
C GLU A 206 15.34 -3.57 5.77
N LYS A 207 14.25 -3.47 6.53
CA LYS A 207 13.48 -4.63 6.98
C LYS A 207 12.91 -5.37 5.78
N ALA A 208 12.95 -6.71 5.85
CA ALA A 208 12.33 -7.56 4.85
C ALA A 208 10.81 -7.28 4.77
N PRO A 209 10.26 -6.98 3.58
CA PRO A 209 8.82 -6.76 3.42
C PRO A 209 7.99 -8.00 3.78
N THR A 210 6.88 -7.78 4.48
CA THR A 210 5.93 -8.82 4.92
C THR A 210 4.53 -8.22 5.03
N ALA A 211 3.53 -8.90 4.48
CA ALA A 211 2.12 -8.55 4.68
C ALA A 211 1.58 -8.91 6.09
N ASP A 212 2.24 -9.81 6.80
CA ASP A 212 1.88 -10.30 8.16
C ASP A 212 0.38 -10.63 8.35
N LEU A 213 -0.18 -11.37 7.39
CA LEU A 213 -1.61 -11.72 7.37
C LEU A 213 -1.91 -13.12 7.93
N LEU A 214 -0.94 -14.04 7.90
CA LEU A 214 -1.12 -15.46 8.18
C LEU A 214 -0.90 -15.78 9.67
N ASP A 215 -1.88 -16.43 10.31
CA ASP A 215 -1.76 -16.89 11.70
C ASP A 215 -0.75 -18.04 11.82
N GLY A 216 -0.69 -18.94 10.83
CA GLY A 216 0.19 -20.11 10.87
C GLY A 216 1.63 -19.85 10.44
N ARG A 217 1.89 -18.69 9.80
CA ARG A 217 3.21 -18.29 9.28
C ARG A 217 3.44 -16.78 9.46
N PRO A 218 3.46 -16.28 10.71
CA PRO A 218 3.70 -14.86 10.97
C PRO A 218 5.06 -14.44 10.43
N GLY A 219 5.14 -13.24 9.83
CA GLY A 219 6.37 -12.71 9.25
C GLY A 219 6.88 -13.39 7.96
N GLN A 220 6.05 -14.18 7.25
CA GLN A 220 6.41 -14.67 5.92
C GLN A 220 6.69 -13.50 4.97
N THR A 221 7.89 -13.48 4.36
CA THR A 221 8.29 -12.37 3.48
C THR A 221 7.56 -12.41 2.15
N ASP A 222 7.34 -11.23 1.58
CA ASP A 222 6.66 -11.08 0.29
C ASP A 222 7.45 -11.80 -0.81
N GLU A 223 8.79 -11.71 -0.79
CA GLU A 223 9.66 -12.42 -1.74
C GLU A 223 9.53 -13.95 -1.64
N ALA A 224 9.24 -14.50 -0.46
CA ALA A 224 9.03 -15.94 -0.30
C ALA A 224 7.67 -16.39 -0.84
N GLU A 225 6.63 -15.54 -0.73
CA GLU A 225 5.31 -15.80 -1.33
C GLU A 225 5.33 -15.61 -2.85
N LEU A 226 6.03 -14.58 -3.32
CA LEU A 226 6.20 -14.26 -4.73
C LEU A 226 7.23 -15.17 -5.41
N GLY A 227 8.22 -15.73 -4.73
CA GLY A 227 9.33 -16.43 -5.39
C GLY A 227 10.11 -15.56 -6.40
N ILE A 228 10.01 -14.23 -6.28
CA ILE A 228 10.73 -13.23 -7.08
C ILE A 228 11.21 -12.15 -6.10
N ARG A 229 12.47 -11.73 -6.22
CA ARG A 229 13.04 -10.69 -5.35
C ARG A 229 12.62 -9.30 -5.81
N TYR A 230 12.48 -8.35 -4.88
CA TYR A 230 12.19 -6.96 -5.21
C TYR A 230 13.25 -6.34 -6.11
N ALA A 231 14.52 -6.70 -5.94
CA ALA A 231 15.58 -6.24 -6.84
C ALA A 231 15.28 -6.59 -8.31
N GLN A 232 14.75 -7.79 -8.57
CA GLN A 232 14.37 -8.25 -9.91
C GLN A 232 13.10 -7.57 -10.43
N ILE A 233 12.13 -7.30 -9.54
CA ILE A 233 10.92 -6.55 -9.87
C ILE A 233 11.29 -5.11 -10.27
N ASP A 234 12.14 -4.47 -9.48
CA ASP A 234 12.58 -3.11 -9.72
C ASP A 234 13.41 -3.01 -11.00
N ASP A 235 14.36 -3.93 -11.24
CA ASP A 235 15.14 -3.97 -12.49
C ASP A 235 14.20 -4.08 -13.72
N TYR A 236 13.20 -4.96 -13.65
CA TYR A 236 12.20 -5.10 -14.70
C TYR A 236 11.41 -3.81 -14.94
N LEU A 237 10.95 -3.15 -13.87
CA LEU A 237 10.15 -1.92 -13.94
C LEU A 237 10.97 -0.68 -14.32
N GLU A 238 12.27 -0.65 -14.03
CA GLU A 238 13.19 0.42 -14.41
C GLU A 238 13.73 0.26 -15.85
N GLY A 239 13.26 -0.77 -16.57
CA GLY A 239 13.61 -1.03 -17.96
C GLY A 239 14.99 -1.69 -18.14
N LEU A 240 15.57 -2.24 -17.08
CA LEU A 240 16.81 -3.00 -17.13
C LEU A 240 16.54 -4.42 -17.62
N ASP A 241 17.60 -5.09 -18.08
CA ASP A 241 17.54 -6.48 -18.50
C ASP A 241 17.48 -7.40 -17.26
N VAL A 242 16.55 -8.37 -17.30
CA VAL A 242 16.38 -9.42 -16.30
C VAL A 242 16.31 -10.78 -16.99
N ASP A 243 16.55 -11.86 -16.25
CA ASP A 243 16.41 -13.22 -16.78
C ASP A 243 15.02 -13.45 -17.38
N ASP A 244 14.93 -14.16 -18.50
CA ASP A 244 13.67 -14.40 -19.20
C ASP A 244 12.59 -15.04 -18.30
N ALA A 245 12.99 -15.96 -17.42
CA ALA A 245 12.08 -16.60 -16.47
C ALA A 245 11.46 -15.61 -15.48
N VAL A 246 12.20 -14.55 -15.09
CA VAL A 246 11.69 -13.49 -14.21
C VAL A 246 10.70 -12.63 -14.99
N ALA A 247 11.06 -12.20 -16.19
CA ALA A 247 10.20 -11.38 -17.03
C ALA A 247 8.87 -12.11 -17.32
N GLU A 248 8.93 -13.38 -17.74
CA GLU A 248 7.74 -14.21 -18.00
C GLU A 248 6.86 -14.36 -16.75
N ALA A 249 7.47 -14.58 -15.58
CA ALA A 249 6.72 -14.70 -14.33
C ALA A 249 6.01 -13.39 -13.93
N LEU A 250 6.66 -12.24 -14.13
CA LEU A 250 6.08 -10.91 -13.87
C LEU A 250 4.97 -10.59 -14.87
N GLU A 251 5.19 -10.83 -16.16
CA GLU A 251 4.21 -10.64 -17.23
C GLU A 251 2.96 -11.49 -16.98
N ALA A 252 3.13 -12.79 -16.66
CA ALA A 252 2.03 -13.69 -16.35
C ALA A 252 1.22 -13.21 -15.14
N ARG A 253 1.90 -12.77 -14.06
CA ARG A 253 1.24 -12.21 -12.87
C ARG A 253 0.51 -10.91 -13.16
N TYR A 254 1.14 -10.02 -13.89
CA TYR A 254 0.53 -8.76 -14.31
C TYR A 254 -0.79 -9.05 -15.04
N LEU A 255 -0.76 -9.93 -16.05
CA LEU A 255 -1.95 -10.29 -16.82
C LEU A 255 -3.02 -10.99 -15.96
N ALA A 256 -2.63 -11.89 -15.06
CA ALA A 256 -3.54 -12.61 -14.17
C ALA A 256 -4.22 -11.71 -13.14
N THR A 257 -3.55 -10.64 -12.71
CA THR A 257 -4.05 -9.74 -11.66
C THR A 257 -4.65 -8.44 -12.20
N ARG A 258 -4.82 -8.29 -13.52
CA ARG A 258 -5.46 -7.10 -14.14
C ARG A 258 -6.77 -6.71 -13.47
N HIS A 259 -7.57 -7.70 -13.08
CA HIS A 259 -8.84 -7.49 -12.38
C HIS A 259 -8.73 -6.76 -11.03
N LYS A 260 -7.52 -6.61 -10.47
CA LYS A 260 -7.28 -5.83 -9.25
C LYS A 260 -6.96 -4.36 -9.53
N ARG A 261 -6.54 -4.01 -10.76
CA ARG A 261 -6.18 -2.65 -11.19
C ARG A 261 -7.22 -2.00 -12.09
N THR A 262 -8.41 -2.58 -12.15
CA THR A 262 -9.55 -2.03 -12.88
C THR A 262 -10.77 -1.96 -11.96
N VAL A 263 -11.71 -1.09 -12.29
CA VAL A 263 -13.06 -1.13 -11.76
C VAL A 263 -13.73 -2.50 -12.06
N PRO A 264 -14.83 -2.86 -11.37
CA PRO A 264 -15.61 -4.05 -11.71
C PRO A 264 -15.98 -4.10 -13.20
N VAL A 265 -15.80 -5.27 -13.81
CA VAL A 265 -16.02 -5.47 -15.25
C VAL A 265 -17.48 -5.28 -15.62
N GLY A 266 -17.73 -4.44 -16.62
CA GLY A 266 -19.00 -4.28 -17.32
C GLY A 266 -19.02 -4.97 -18.69
N PRO A 267 -20.20 -5.10 -19.33
CA PRO A 267 -20.35 -5.73 -20.64
C PRO A 267 -19.51 -5.09 -21.78
N ASP A 268 -19.14 -3.82 -21.64
CA ASP A 268 -18.39 -3.06 -22.64
C ASP A 268 -16.86 -3.17 -22.48
N ASP A 269 -16.38 -3.73 -21.38
CA ASP A 269 -14.96 -3.94 -21.17
C ASP A 269 -14.41 -5.02 -22.10
N ARG A 270 -13.16 -4.82 -22.56
CA ARG A 270 -12.46 -5.72 -23.48
C ARG A 270 -11.11 -6.21 -22.97
N TRP A 271 -10.55 -5.58 -21.94
CA TRP A 271 -9.20 -5.85 -21.42
C TRP A 271 -9.00 -7.29 -20.90
N TRP A 272 -10.07 -7.98 -20.51
CA TRP A 272 -10.04 -9.34 -19.95
C TRP A 272 -10.09 -10.44 -21.02
N ARG A 273 -10.41 -10.10 -22.27
CA ARG A 273 -10.41 -11.07 -23.37
C ARG A 273 -8.96 -11.46 -23.66
N ALA A 274 -8.74 -12.74 -23.96
CA ALA A 274 -7.43 -13.18 -24.43
C ALA A 274 -7.07 -12.40 -25.70
N SER A 275 -5.95 -11.68 -25.64
CA SER A 275 -5.31 -11.07 -26.81
C SER A 275 -4.77 -12.17 -27.72
#